data_AF-A0A4Q2CZ76-F1
#
_entry.id   AF-A0A4Q2CZ76-F1
#
_cell.length_a   1.000
_cell.length_b   1.000
_cell.length_c   1.000
_cell.angle_alpha   90.00
_cell.angle_beta   90.00
_cell.angle_gamma   90.00
#
_symmetry.space_group_name_H-M   'P 1'
#
loop_
_entity.id
_entity.type
_entity.pdbx_description
1 polymer ?
#
loop_
_entity_poly.entity_id
_entity_poly.type
_entity_poly.pdbx_seq_one_letter_code
_entity_poly.pdbx_strand_id
1 'polypeptide(L)'
;MSPDASNVDSCPKLSQYGVIRLHEGIKVAKYEEEVLKNMFSDTNPDGVVNMGVAENTLMCDFLSDYFEKHFKLRDLDFTYGDSLASSRRLRDALARFFNAKFGPWKEVSVENLMAGAGLLPVTAQLGRALVDPGNGILLTSPYYHGFDFALTSQHDIKLVGVPVPLGDLCTLRELNHFATSLKESEARGTEIQAVLLCNPQNPYGRCYPLEVIAEYCRFCEEHNLHLISDEIYALSTFSSQDVPNPEPFHSIISLNLDSIGVKESRIHMIYGMSKDFDANGFRAGVLFTRNDELFKSILATSIFMLVATPTAGLWSALLNDQGALETYVERNQEALRGAYEHITSWLRFHGVSYFPSAAGHFLMVDLRQKLLTQVEAYGALVGITEDQNMVERERSLQAYLATQCKVVLGPGIIAGGVQSNAAVRQPLNNTPVEAVNSQAMLCNNNPRGASETISVSAGSTVGFKLDNTLYHQGPAAIYLGQVPGGQAAASWNGAGSAWFKIAEWGARFNPFQFTTQNLSQLSTTIPRNTPSGDYLLRIEQIGLHVAGKPQYYISCAQITVTGGGSGNPPKVSIPGYVSASDPGLAVNIYNPVPTSYTVPGPRVWTG
;
A
#
# COMPACT_ATOMS: atom_id res chain seq x y z
N MET A 1 3.03 -55.74 21.75
CA MET A 1 3.16 -55.16 20.40
C MET A 1 2.14 -54.05 20.30
N SER A 2 2.57 -52.82 20.58
CA SER A 2 1.72 -51.63 20.41
C SER A 2 1.64 -51.32 18.92
N PRO A 3 0.44 -51.03 18.37
CA PRO A 3 0.32 -50.68 16.97
C PRO A 3 0.92 -49.30 16.72
N ASP A 4 1.63 -49.24 15.60
CA ASP A 4 2.40 -48.12 15.07
C ASP A 4 1.53 -46.87 14.89
N ALA A 5 1.89 -45.79 15.59
CA ALA A 5 1.32 -44.46 15.41
C ALA A 5 2.15 -43.70 14.37
N SER A 6 2.08 -44.12 13.10
CA SER A 6 2.76 -43.46 12.00
C SER A 6 1.90 -43.41 10.75
N ASN A 7 0.75 -42.73 10.86
CA ASN A 7 0.09 -42.16 9.69
C ASN A 7 -0.70 -40.91 10.11
N VAL A 8 0.04 -39.87 10.51
CA VAL A 8 -0.51 -38.51 10.54
C VAL A 8 -0.48 -38.00 9.11
N ASP A 9 -1.67 -37.94 8.52
CA ASP A 9 -2.05 -37.44 7.21
C ASP A 9 -1.07 -36.36 6.65
N SER A 10 -0.07 -36.77 5.88
CA SER A 10 0.94 -35.85 5.35
C SER A 10 0.44 -35.21 4.05
N CYS A 11 -0.50 -34.27 4.18
CA CYS A 11 -0.98 -33.50 3.04
C CYS A 11 0.23 -32.80 2.36
N PRO A 12 0.34 -32.81 1.01
CA PRO A 12 1.40 -32.09 0.31
C PRO A 12 1.47 -30.63 0.75
N LYS A 13 2.67 -30.15 1.10
CA LYS A 13 2.87 -28.74 1.50
C LYS A 13 2.75 -27.83 0.28
N LEU A 14 2.16 -26.65 0.48
CA LEU A 14 2.23 -25.56 -0.50
C LEU A 14 3.68 -25.15 -0.75
N SER A 15 3.95 -24.59 -1.94
CA SER A 15 5.23 -23.94 -2.23
C SER A 15 5.47 -22.77 -1.27
N GLN A 16 6.72 -22.30 -1.15
CA GLN A 16 7.03 -21.11 -0.35
C GLN A 16 6.20 -19.89 -0.77
N TYR A 17 6.02 -19.69 -2.08
CA TYR A 17 5.11 -18.66 -2.62
C TYR A 17 3.67 -18.84 -2.14
N GLY A 18 3.15 -20.07 -2.18
CA GLY A 18 1.80 -20.38 -1.69
C GLY A 18 1.64 -20.12 -0.19
N VAL A 19 2.64 -20.49 0.62
CA VAL A 19 2.63 -20.23 2.08
C VAL A 19 2.69 -18.74 2.40
N ILE A 20 3.56 -17.97 1.72
CA ILE A 20 3.65 -16.51 1.89
C ILE A 20 2.29 -15.86 1.58
N ARG A 21 1.60 -16.34 0.55
CA ARG A 21 0.30 -15.80 0.12
C ARG A 21 -0.88 -16.25 0.97
N LEU A 22 -0.77 -17.34 1.72
CA LEU A 22 -1.86 -17.89 2.51
C LEU A 22 -2.44 -16.85 3.49
N HIS A 23 -1.59 -16.07 4.16
CA HIS A 23 -2.03 -15.03 5.09
C HIS A 23 -2.88 -13.95 4.42
N GLU A 24 -2.50 -13.50 3.22
CA GLU A 24 -3.30 -12.54 2.45
C GLU A 24 -4.59 -13.18 1.92
N GLY A 25 -4.52 -14.43 1.46
CA GLY A 25 -5.70 -15.17 1.01
C GLY A 25 -6.76 -15.32 2.10
N ILE A 26 -6.36 -15.56 3.36
CA ILE A 26 -7.27 -15.61 4.51
C ILE A 26 -7.96 -14.25 4.73
N LYS A 27 -7.24 -13.13 4.60
CA LYS A 27 -7.82 -11.79 4.72
C LYS A 27 -8.82 -11.52 3.59
N VAL A 28 -8.49 -11.89 2.35
CA VAL A 28 -9.39 -11.75 1.20
C VAL A 28 -10.65 -12.58 1.39
N ALA A 29 -10.53 -13.84 1.82
CA ALA A 29 -11.67 -14.71 2.09
C ALA A 29 -12.58 -14.12 3.20
N LYS A 30 -11.98 -13.53 4.24
CA LYS A 30 -12.73 -12.82 5.28
C LYS A 30 -13.46 -11.59 4.74
N TYR A 31 -12.79 -10.78 3.91
CA TYR A 31 -13.41 -9.64 3.25
C TYR A 31 -14.57 -10.05 2.32
N GLU A 32 -14.42 -11.14 1.58
CA GLU A 32 -15.49 -11.69 0.75
C GLU A 32 -16.72 -12.05 1.60
N GLU A 33 -16.50 -12.74 2.73
CA GLU A 33 -17.58 -13.17 3.62
C GLU A 33 -18.26 -11.99 4.34
N GLU A 34 -17.49 -11.06 4.89
CA GLU A 34 -18.00 -9.99 5.75
C GLU A 34 -18.50 -8.77 4.97
N VAL A 35 -17.94 -8.51 3.79
CA VAL A 35 -18.25 -7.32 2.98
C VAL A 35 -19.00 -7.71 1.72
N LEU A 36 -18.40 -8.48 0.81
CA LEU A 36 -18.97 -8.72 -0.52
C LEU A 36 -20.29 -9.50 -0.46
N LYS A 37 -20.39 -10.52 0.39
CA LYS A 37 -21.63 -11.30 0.57
C LYS A 37 -22.69 -10.58 1.42
N ASN A 38 -22.32 -9.49 2.09
CA ASN A 38 -23.20 -8.73 2.97
C ASN A 38 -23.34 -7.27 2.52
N MET A 39 -23.19 -6.97 1.23
CA MET A 39 -23.32 -5.59 0.74
C MET A 39 -24.74 -5.06 0.90
N PHE A 40 -24.83 -3.75 1.16
CA PHE A 40 -26.09 -3.02 1.15
C PHE A 40 -26.81 -3.16 -0.20
N SER A 41 -28.11 -3.42 -0.15
CA SER A 41 -29.00 -3.43 -1.31
C SER A 41 -30.45 -3.21 -0.85
N ASP A 42 -31.38 -3.00 -1.78
CA ASP A 42 -32.82 -2.92 -1.46
C ASP A 42 -33.32 -4.17 -0.71
N THR A 43 -32.71 -5.33 -0.98
CA THR A 43 -33.00 -6.60 -0.29
C THR A 43 -32.16 -6.87 0.95
N ASN A 44 -31.12 -6.06 1.19
CA ASN A 44 -30.25 -6.12 2.36
C ASN A 44 -29.97 -4.70 2.90
N PRO A 45 -31.00 -4.01 3.44
CA PRO A 45 -30.88 -2.60 3.83
C PRO A 45 -29.94 -2.38 5.03
N ASP A 46 -29.65 -3.44 5.78
CA ASP A 46 -28.69 -3.44 6.90
C ASP A 46 -27.29 -3.91 6.46
N GLY A 47 -27.05 -4.05 5.16
CA GLY A 47 -25.76 -4.48 4.62
C GLY A 47 -24.66 -3.42 4.70
N VAL A 48 -23.46 -3.82 4.30
CA VAL A 48 -22.26 -2.99 4.26
C VAL A 48 -22.30 -2.05 3.06
N VAL A 49 -22.15 -0.75 3.30
CA VAL A 49 -21.94 0.26 2.25
C VAL A 49 -20.45 0.31 1.92
N ASN A 50 -20.07 -0.24 0.78
CA ASN A 50 -18.68 -0.27 0.34
C ASN A 50 -18.33 0.96 -0.51
N MET A 51 -17.69 1.94 0.11
CA MET A 51 -17.15 3.13 -0.56
C MET A 51 -15.61 3.07 -0.68
N GLY A 52 -15.02 1.90 -0.44
CA GLY A 52 -13.57 1.69 -0.52
C GLY A 52 -13.09 1.15 -1.86
N VAL A 53 -14.01 0.76 -2.73
CA VAL A 53 -13.71 0.29 -4.08
C VAL A 53 -14.10 1.37 -5.06
N ALA A 54 -13.15 1.76 -5.90
CA ALA A 54 -13.40 2.65 -7.01
C ALA A 54 -14.15 1.85 -8.09
N GLU A 55 -15.47 1.76 -7.98
CA GLU A 55 -16.38 1.13 -8.94
C GLU A 55 -17.43 2.14 -9.39
N ASN A 56 -17.53 2.34 -10.70
CA ASN A 56 -18.55 3.18 -11.32
C ASN A 56 -19.71 2.28 -11.76
N THR A 57 -20.93 2.69 -11.41
CA THR A 57 -22.16 1.98 -11.78
C THR A 57 -23.18 2.91 -12.42
N LEU A 58 -22.79 4.16 -12.71
CA LEU A 58 -23.70 5.25 -13.09
C LEU A 58 -24.27 5.08 -14.50
N MET A 59 -23.62 4.26 -15.34
CA MET A 59 -24.00 4.06 -16.74
C MET A 59 -24.26 2.59 -17.11
N CYS A 60 -24.53 1.73 -16.13
CA CYS A 60 -24.81 0.31 -16.36
C CYS A 60 -26.04 0.07 -17.25
N ASP A 61 -27.06 0.92 -17.17
CA ASP A 61 -28.27 0.86 -17.99
C ASP A 61 -27.96 1.06 -19.47
N PHE A 62 -27.15 2.06 -19.81
CA PHE A 62 -26.71 2.34 -21.17
C PHE A 62 -25.95 1.16 -21.75
N LEU A 63 -24.96 0.65 -21.03
CA LEU A 63 -24.10 -0.44 -21.53
C LEU A 63 -24.90 -1.73 -21.73
N SER A 64 -25.82 -2.03 -20.81
CA SER A 64 -26.69 -3.21 -20.91
C SER A 64 -27.57 -3.13 -22.17
N ASP A 65 -28.30 -2.02 -22.34
CA ASP A 65 -29.17 -1.81 -23.49
C ASP A 65 -28.39 -1.80 -24.82
N TYR A 66 -27.21 -1.17 -24.83
CA TYR A 66 -26.36 -1.13 -26.01
C TYR A 66 -25.84 -2.52 -26.38
N PHE A 67 -25.25 -3.26 -25.44
CA PHE A 67 -24.67 -4.56 -25.75
C PHE A 67 -25.72 -5.60 -26.13
N GLU A 68 -26.91 -5.59 -25.52
CA GLU A 68 -28.01 -6.48 -25.93
C GLU A 68 -28.40 -6.31 -27.41
N LYS A 69 -28.32 -5.09 -27.94
CA LYS A 69 -28.71 -4.77 -29.32
C LYS A 69 -27.57 -4.93 -30.33
N HIS A 70 -26.33 -4.66 -29.90
CA HIS A 70 -25.20 -4.48 -30.80
C HIS A 70 -24.16 -5.61 -30.73
N PHE A 71 -24.25 -6.52 -29.76
CA PHE A 71 -23.35 -7.67 -29.64
C PHE A 71 -23.87 -8.91 -30.37
N LYS A 72 -22.99 -9.55 -31.14
CA LYS A 72 -23.23 -10.86 -31.73
C LYS A 72 -21.98 -11.73 -31.63
N LEU A 73 -22.17 -12.96 -31.17
CA LEU A 73 -21.14 -14.00 -31.23
C LEU A 73 -20.83 -14.37 -32.68
N ARG A 74 -19.56 -14.64 -32.96
CA ARG A 74 -19.05 -15.17 -34.22
C ARG A 74 -18.40 -16.53 -33.98
N ASP A 75 -18.23 -17.33 -35.02
CA ASP A 75 -17.57 -18.64 -34.92
C ASP A 75 -16.17 -18.55 -34.30
N LEU A 76 -15.43 -17.46 -34.61
CA LEU A 76 -14.11 -17.17 -34.03
C LEU A 76 -14.14 -17.03 -32.50
N ASP A 77 -15.28 -16.61 -31.93
CA ASP A 77 -15.41 -16.40 -30.49
C ASP A 77 -15.47 -17.73 -29.70
N PHE A 78 -15.63 -18.87 -30.39
CA PHE A 78 -15.55 -20.22 -29.82
C PHE A 78 -14.17 -20.89 -29.98
N THR A 79 -13.16 -20.17 -30.50
CA THR A 79 -11.79 -20.68 -30.70
C THR A 79 -10.77 -19.90 -29.87
N TYR A 80 -9.47 -20.18 -30.05
CA TYR A 80 -8.38 -19.40 -29.45
C TYR A 80 -8.25 -17.96 -29.99
N GLY A 81 -9.13 -17.53 -30.90
CA GLY A 81 -9.09 -16.22 -31.52
C GLY A 81 -8.09 -16.12 -32.68
N ASP A 82 -7.75 -14.89 -33.05
CA ASP A 82 -6.96 -14.55 -34.25
C ASP A 82 -5.59 -13.95 -33.94
N SER A 83 -5.20 -13.85 -32.65
CA SER A 83 -3.91 -13.27 -32.27
C SER A 83 -3.53 -13.55 -30.81
N LEU A 84 -2.23 -13.77 -30.57
CA LEU A 84 -1.63 -13.88 -29.23
C LEU A 84 -1.47 -12.53 -28.53
N ALA A 85 -1.60 -11.40 -29.24
CA ALA A 85 -1.66 -10.08 -28.62
C ALA A 85 -3.10 -9.70 -28.20
N SER A 86 -4.00 -10.70 -28.11
CA SER A 86 -5.46 -10.57 -28.03
C SER A 86 -6.11 -10.14 -29.36
N SER A 87 -7.45 -10.24 -29.40
CA SER A 87 -8.27 -10.18 -30.61
C SER A 87 -7.90 -9.00 -31.52
N ARG A 88 -7.67 -9.28 -32.81
CA ARG A 88 -7.38 -8.24 -33.81
C ARG A 88 -8.53 -7.25 -33.94
N ARG A 89 -9.79 -7.72 -33.88
CA ARG A 89 -11.00 -6.87 -33.89
C ARG A 89 -10.96 -5.83 -32.76
N LEU A 90 -10.57 -6.23 -31.55
CA LEU A 90 -10.47 -5.32 -30.40
C LEU A 90 -9.30 -4.34 -30.57
N ARG A 91 -8.14 -4.82 -31.01
CA ARG A 91 -6.97 -3.95 -31.21
C ARG A 91 -7.18 -2.93 -32.32
N ASP A 92 -7.84 -3.30 -33.42
CA ASP A 92 -8.25 -2.38 -34.49
C ASP A 92 -9.17 -1.27 -33.93
N ALA A 93 -10.15 -1.64 -33.09
CA ALA A 93 -11.07 -0.68 -32.46
C ALA A 93 -10.34 0.24 -31.46
N LEU A 94 -9.43 -0.31 -30.64
CA LEU A 94 -8.60 0.45 -29.71
C LEU A 94 -7.69 1.45 -30.42
N ALA A 95 -7.05 1.05 -31.53
CA ALA A 95 -6.22 1.95 -32.32
C ALA A 95 -7.02 3.16 -32.83
N ARG A 96 -8.21 2.91 -33.39
CA ARG A 96 -9.12 4.00 -33.82
C ARG A 96 -9.53 4.89 -32.65
N PHE A 97 -9.92 4.28 -31.53
CA PHE A 97 -10.29 4.97 -30.31
C PHE A 97 -9.18 5.89 -29.80
N PHE A 98 -7.95 5.40 -29.67
CA PHE A 98 -6.83 6.21 -29.21
C PHE A 98 -6.48 7.34 -30.18
N ASN A 99 -6.45 7.08 -31.49
CA ASN A 99 -6.24 8.14 -32.48
C ASN A 99 -7.33 9.23 -32.43
N ALA A 100 -8.58 8.88 -32.10
CA ALA A 100 -9.69 9.82 -32.01
C ALA A 100 -9.77 10.57 -30.67
N LYS A 101 -9.46 9.91 -29.54
CA LYS A 101 -9.71 10.46 -28.19
C LYS A 101 -8.44 10.91 -27.44
N PHE A 102 -7.27 10.36 -27.76
CA PHE A 102 -6.03 10.59 -27.00
C PHE A 102 -5.06 11.53 -27.74
N GLY A 103 -5.39 11.94 -28.96
CA GLY A 103 -4.62 12.91 -29.74
C GLY A 103 -3.13 12.56 -29.89
N PRO A 104 -2.78 11.31 -30.29
CA PRO A 104 -1.40 10.88 -30.31
C PRO A 104 -0.57 11.69 -31.32
N TRP A 105 0.68 12.01 -30.96
CA TRP A 105 1.59 12.76 -31.84
C TRP A 105 1.93 12.00 -33.13
N LYS A 106 2.09 10.67 -33.00
CA LYS A 106 2.27 9.74 -34.11
C LYS A 106 1.13 8.73 -34.05
N GLU A 107 0.57 8.36 -35.19
CA GLU A 107 -0.55 7.43 -35.29
C GLU A 107 -0.30 6.14 -34.49
N VAL A 108 -1.34 5.70 -33.77
CA VAL A 108 -1.36 4.42 -33.05
C VAL A 108 -1.82 3.34 -34.01
N SER A 109 -1.00 2.30 -34.19
CA SER A 109 -1.37 1.12 -34.99
C SER A 109 -1.60 -0.11 -34.11
N VAL A 110 -2.19 -1.16 -34.68
CA VAL A 110 -2.47 -2.40 -33.93
C VAL A 110 -1.21 -3.14 -33.48
N GLU A 111 -0.09 -2.93 -34.17
CA GLU A 111 1.23 -3.46 -33.84
C GLU A 111 1.80 -2.84 -32.56
N ASN A 112 1.28 -1.68 -32.13
CA ASN A 112 1.68 -1.04 -30.88
C ASN A 112 0.86 -1.54 -29.67
N LEU A 113 -0.19 -2.33 -29.90
CA LEU A 113 -1.21 -2.64 -28.90
C LEU A 113 -1.25 -4.12 -28.53
N MET A 114 -1.38 -4.39 -27.23
CA MET A 114 -1.70 -5.71 -26.69
C MET A 114 -2.81 -5.57 -25.64
N ALA A 115 -3.82 -6.42 -25.68
CA ALA A 115 -4.90 -6.40 -24.70
C ALA A 115 -4.83 -7.60 -23.74
N GLY A 116 -5.16 -7.37 -22.48
CA GLY A 116 -5.24 -8.40 -21.45
C GLY A 116 -6.48 -8.25 -20.56
N ALA A 117 -6.72 -9.23 -19.67
CA ALA A 117 -7.91 -9.38 -18.82
C ALA A 117 -7.99 -8.34 -17.67
N GLY A 118 -7.96 -7.06 -18.05
CA GLY A 118 -7.83 -5.88 -17.20
C GLY A 118 -6.38 -5.46 -16.97
N LEU A 119 -6.18 -4.35 -16.25
CA LEU A 119 -4.84 -3.78 -16.08
C LEU A 119 -3.93 -4.56 -15.12
N LEU A 120 -4.43 -5.11 -14.01
CA LEU A 120 -3.57 -5.84 -13.07
C LEU A 120 -2.69 -6.93 -13.73
N PRO A 121 -3.22 -7.86 -14.56
CA PRO A 121 -2.37 -8.83 -15.24
C PRO A 121 -1.46 -8.20 -16.31
N VAL A 122 -1.90 -7.13 -17.00
CA VAL A 122 -1.06 -6.39 -17.96
C VAL A 122 0.12 -5.73 -17.25
N THR A 123 -0.14 -5.04 -16.14
CA THR A 123 0.87 -4.40 -15.29
C THR A 123 1.85 -5.42 -14.72
N ALA A 124 1.38 -6.61 -14.30
CA ALA A 124 2.25 -7.67 -13.80
C ALA A 124 3.22 -8.16 -14.89
N GLN A 125 2.73 -8.45 -16.10
CA GLN A 125 3.58 -8.86 -17.24
C GLN A 125 4.54 -7.75 -17.67
N LEU A 126 4.07 -6.50 -17.70
CA LEU A 126 4.91 -5.35 -18.01
C LEU A 126 6.02 -5.18 -16.97
N GLY A 127 5.69 -5.22 -15.68
CA GLY A 127 6.68 -5.14 -14.60
C GLY A 127 7.73 -6.24 -14.70
N ARG A 128 7.32 -7.49 -14.92
CA ARG A 128 8.24 -8.62 -15.11
C ARG A 128 9.16 -8.46 -16.32
N ALA A 129 8.68 -7.84 -17.39
CA ALA A 129 9.46 -7.65 -18.60
C ALA A 129 10.43 -6.46 -18.51
N LEU A 130 10.19 -5.52 -17.59
CA LEU A 130 10.98 -4.30 -17.42
C LEU A 130 11.94 -4.33 -16.23
N VAL A 131 11.62 -5.09 -15.18
CA VAL A 131 12.30 -4.98 -13.87
C VAL A 131 12.74 -6.34 -13.37
N ASP A 132 14.03 -6.42 -13.00
CA ASP A 132 14.63 -7.61 -12.43
C ASP A 132 14.13 -7.88 -11.00
N PRO A 133 14.03 -9.14 -10.56
CA PRO A 133 13.70 -9.47 -9.18
C PRO A 133 14.66 -8.78 -8.19
N GLY A 134 14.12 -8.11 -7.17
CA GLY A 134 14.88 -7.35 -6.18
C GLY A 134 15.12 -5.88 -6.53
N ASN A 135 14.90 -5.48 -7.79
CA ASN A 135 14.97 -4.10 -8.28
C ASN A 135 13.61 -3.40 -8.15
N GLY A 136 13.57 -2.09 -8.41
CA GLY A 136 12.47 -1.24 -8.00
C GLY A 136 11.80 -0.38 -9.08
N ILE A 137 10.58 0.04 -8.76
CA ILE A 137 9.78 1.01 -9.51
C ILE A 137 9.41 2.17 -8.58
N LEU A 138 9.70 3.40 -9.00
CA LEU A 138 9.25 4.60 -8.29
C LEU A 138 7.82 4.97 -8.70
N LEU A 139 7.01 5.40 -7.75
CA LEU A 139 5.67 5.94 -8.00
C LEU A 139 5.27 6.91 -6.89
N THR A 140 4.42 7.88 -7.19
CA THR A 140 3.96 8.89 -6.25
C THR A 140 3.20 8.25 -5.09
N SER A 141 3.42 8.68 -3.85
CA SER A 141 2.63 8.31 -2.68
C SER A 141 1.80 9.51 -2.20
N PRO A 142 0.48 9.37 -2.01
CA PRO A 142 -0.30 8.12 -2.03
C PRO A 142 -0.57 7.58 -3.45
N TYR A 143 -0.68 6.25 -3.57
CA TYR A 143 -1.02 5.53 -4.81
C TYR A 143 -2.05 4.41 -4.57
N TYR A 144 -2.56 3.86 -5.67
CA TYR A 144 -3.44 2.71 -5.69
C TYR A 144 -2.74 1.41 -5.21
N HIS A 145 -3.17 0.88 -4.07
CA HIS A 145 -2.63 -0.36 -3.46
C HIS A 145 -2.68 -1.60 -4.39
N GLY A 146 -3.50 -1.59 -5.45
CA GLY A 146 -3.48 -2.70 -6.42
C GLY A 146 -2.16 -2.88 -7.16
N PHE A 147 -1.33 -1.84 -7.23
CA PHE A 147 0.03 -1.97 -7.77
C PHE A 147 0.89 -2.91 -6.93
N ASP A 148 0.77 -2.91 -5.59
CA ASP A 148 1.49 -3.85 -4.74
C ASP A 148 1.11 -5.30 -5.10
N PHE A 149 -0.17 -5.56 -5.38
CA PHE A 149 -0.62 -6.88 -5.82
C PHE A 149 -0.10 -7.24 -7.20
N ALA A 150 -0.10 -6.32 -8.16
CA ALA A 150 0.36 -6.62 -9.52
C ALA A 150 1.88 -6.82 -9.61
N LEU A 151 2.67 -6.00 -8.91
CA LEU A 151 4.11 -5.87 -9.16
C LEU A 151 4.94 -6.62 -8.11
N THR A 152 4.61 -6.53 -6.83
CA THR A 152 5.40 -7.20 -5.79
C THR A 152 5.08 -8.68 -5.71
N SER A 153 3.85 -9.08 -6.07
CA SER A 153 3.32 -10.32 -5.53
C SER A 153 3.80 -11.59 -6.21
N GLN A 154 4.24 -11.46 -7.45
CA GLN A 154 4.65 -12.56 -8.31
C GLN A 154 6.13 -12.48 -8.72
N HIS A 155 6.80 -11.35 -8.48
CA HIS A 155 8.04 -11.01 -9.20
C HIS A 155 9.16 -10.46 -8.31
N ASP A 156 8.94 -10.31 -7.00
CA ASP A 156 9.92 -9.74 -6.05
C ASP A 156 10.40 -8.32 -6.46
N ILE A 157 9.57 -7.61 -7.25
CA ILE A 157 9.79 -6.21 -7.62
C ILE A 157 9.45 -5.34 -6.41
N LYS A 158 10.32 -4.38 -6.09
CA LYS A 158 10.11 -3.41 -5.02
C LYS A 158 9.35 -2.19 -5.52
N LEU A 159 8.16 -1.94 -4.99
CA LEU A 159 7.50 -0.65 -5.19
C LEU A 159 8.03 0.37 -4.17
N VAL A 160 8.52 1.50 -4.67
CA VAL A 160 9.06 2.58 -3.86
C VAL A 160 8.17 3.80 -3.99
N GLY A 161 7.27 3.97 -3.01
CA GLY A 161 6.41 5.14 -2.91
C GLY A 161 7.20 6.40 -2.60
N VAL A 162 7.21 7.36 -3.54
CA VAL A 162 7.80 8.68 -3.40
C VAL A 162 6.86 9.55 -2.57
N PRO A 163 7.21 9.95 -1.34
CA PRO A 163 6.33 10.78 -0.53
C PRO A 163 6.26 12.19 -1.12
N VAL A 164 5.10 12.57 -1.66
CA VAL A 164 4.90 13.89 -2.27
C VAL A 164 3.86 14.66 -1.46
N PRO A 165 4.19 15.86 -0.95
CA PRO A 165 3.20 16.72 -0.31
C PRO A 165 2.05 17.04 -1.28
N LEU A 166 0.81 17.07 -0.79
CA LEU A 166 -0.37 17.31 -1.65
C LEU A 166 -0.31 18.62 -2.44
N GLY A 167 0.37 19.64 -1.91
CA GLY A 167 0.56 20.92 -2.61
C GLY A 167 1.60 20.88 -3.74
N ASP A 168 2.39 19.81 -3.83
CA ASP A 168 3.38 19.57 -4.87
C ASP A 168 2.91 18.54 -5.90
N LEU A 169 1.88 17.74 -5.56
CA LEU A 169 1.28 16.75 -6.46
C LEU A 169 0.84 17.37 -7.78
N CYS A 170 1.11 16.66 -8.88
CA CYS A 170 0.78 17.10 -10.24
C CYS A 170 1.49 18.39 -10.65
N THR A 171 2.59 18.76 -9.99
CA THR A 171 3.42 19.91 -10.36
C THR A 171 4.87 19.48 -10.62
N LEU A 172 5.66 20.34 -11.28
CA LEU A 172 7.09 20.08 -11.49
C LEU A 172 7.88 19.84 -10.19
N ARG A 173 7.40 20.35 -9.05
CA ARG A 173 8.06 20.15 -7.74
C ARG A 173 8.05 18.69 -7.31
N GLU A 174 7.10 17.90 -7.80
CA GLU A 174 7.01 16.47 -7.56
C GLU A 174 8.30 15.73 -7.97
N LEU A 175 8.90 16.11 -9.10
CA LEU A 175 10.09 15.45 -9.65
C LEU A 175 11.34 15.64 -8.78
N ASN A 176 11.40 16.68 -7.94
CA ASN A 176 12.47 16.83 -6.95
C ASN A 176 12.41 15.72 -5.88
N HIS A 177 11.19 15.31 -5.50
CA HIS A 177 10.98 14.19 -4.57
C HIS A 177 11.36 12.86 -5.23
N PHE A 178 11.05 12.68 -6.52
CA PHE A 178 11.49 11.52 -7.30
C PHE A 178 13.01 11.43 -7.40
N ALA A 179 13.70 12.53 -7.72
CA ALA A 179 15.15 12.58 -7.78
C ALA A 179 15.80 12.24 -6.42
N THR A 180 15.17 12.68 -5.33
CA THR A 180 15.62 12.34 -3.97
C THR A 180 15.42 10.85 -3.67
N SER A 181 14.22 10.32 -3.92
CA SER A 181 13.89 8.90 -3.69
C SER A 181 14.68 7.94 -4.57
N LEU A 182 15.03 8.34 -5.79
CA LEU A 182 15.93 7.59 -6.66
C LEU A 182 17.30 7.39 -5.99
N LYS A 183 17.96 8.50 -5.62
CA LYS A 183 19.28 8.48 -4.95
C LYS A 183 19.26 7.69 -3.65
N GLU A 184 18.22 7.85 -2.85
CA GLU A 184 18.07 7.10 -1.60
C GLU A 184 17.86 5.60 -1.84
N SER A 185 17.14 5.21 -2.89
CA SER A 185 16.92 3.80 -3.21
C SER A 185 18.20 3.12 -3.65
N GLU A 186 18.97 3.79 -4.52
CA GLU A 186 20.29 3.34 -4.95
C GLU A 186 21.25 3.21 -3.77
N ALA A 187 21.26 4.20 -2.86
CA ALA A 187 22.08 4.15 -1.64
C ALA A 187 21.71 2.98 -0.72
N ARG A 188 20.45 2.52 -0.74
CA ARG A 188 19.96 1.33 -0.02
C ARG A 188 20.12 0.03 -0.82
N GLY A 189 20.84 0.04 -1.94
CA GLY A 189 21.08 -1.14 -2.78
C GLY A 189 19.84 -1.62 -3.54
N THR A 190 18.87 -0.73 -3.79
CA THR A 190 17.72 -1.01 -4.67
C THR A 190 17.89 -0.21 -5.95
N GLU A 191 18.29 -0.89 -7.02
CA GLU A 191 18.35 -0.30 -8.36
C GLU A 191 16.93 -0.03 -8.86
N ILE A 192 16.67 1.19 -9.32
CA ILE A 192 15.40 1.58 -9.92
C ILE A 192 15.50 1.40 -11.44
N GLN A 193 14.52 0.74 -12.05
CA GLN A 193 14.50 0.47 -13.49
C GLN A 193 13.29 1.12 -14.20
N ALA A 194 12.27 1.53 -13.45
CA ALA A 194 11.12 2.22 -14.01
C ALA A 194 10.48 3.23 -13.05
N VAL A 195 9.69 4.12 -13.63
CA VAL A 195 8.74 5.02 -12.95
C VAL A 195 7.33 4.66 -13.40
N LEU A 196 6.38 4.66 -12.48
CA LEU A 196 4.94 4.53 -12.75
C LEU A 196 4.24 5.84 -12.41
N LEU A 197 3.65 6.46 -13.43
CA LEU A 197 2.82 7.65 -13.34
C LEU A 197 1.35 7.24 -13.50
N CYS A 198 0.47 7.67 -12.60
CA CYS A 198 -0.97 7.49 -12.75
C CYS A 198 -1.60 8.84 -13.10
N ASN A 199 -2.18 8.97 -14.29
CA ASN A 199 -2.73 10.20 -14.82
C ASN A 199 -4.07 9.94 -15.53
N PRO A 200 -5.22 10.43 -15.02
CA PRO A 200 -5.39 11.21 -13.79
C PRO A 200 -4.94 10.49 -12.50
N GLN A 201 -4.48 11.27 -11.52
CA GLN A 201 -3.89 10.76 -10.28
C GLN A 201 -4.93 10.08 -9.39
N ASN A 202 -4.69 8.83 -9.01
CA ASN A 202 -5.45 8.12 -7.98
C ASN A 202 -4.59 8.01 -6.69
N PRO A 203 -5.05 8.53 -5.53
CA PRO A 203 -6.42 8.91 -5.16
C PRO A 203 -6.77 10.41 -5.21
N TYR A 204 -5.90 11.29 -5.71
CA TYR A 204 -6.07 12.73 -5.64
C TYR A 204 -7.16 13.29 -6.58
N GLY A 205 -7.37 12.64 -7.72
CA GLY A 205 -8.44 12.94 -8.68
C GLY A 205 -8.16 14.17 -9.53
N ARG A 206 -6.91 14.34 -10.02
CA ARG A 206 -6.52 15.43 -10.92
C ARG A 206 -5.65 14.96 -12.07
N CYS A 207 -5.78 15.64 -13.21
CA CYS A 207 -4.90 15.46 -14.36
C CYS A 207 -3.55 16.13 -14.11
N TYR A 208 -2.49 15.57 -14.71
CA TYR A 208 -1.19 16.20 -14.78
C TYR A 208 -1.15 17.18 -15.97
N PRO A 209 -0.64 18.40 -15.79
CA PRO A 209 -0.33 19.29 -16.90
C PRO A 209 0.67 18.66 -17.87
N LEU A 210 0.54 18.97 -19.16
CA LEU A 210 1.37 18.38 -20.22
C LEU A 210 2.88 18.58 -19.98
N GLU A 211 3.27 19.74 -19.43
CA GLU A 211 4.67 20.04 -19.09
C GLU A 211 5.23 19.14 -17.99
N VAL A 212 4.38 18.69 -17.05
CA VAL A 212 4.80 17.79 -15.96
C VAL A 212 4.98 16.37 -16.52
N ILE A 213 4.08 15.92 -17.40
CA ILE A 213 4.22 14.62 -18.09
C ILE A 213 5.50 14.60 -18.94
N ALA A 214 5.79 15.70 -19.65
CA ALA A 214 7.04 15.84 -20.40
C ALA A 214 8.28 15.80 -19.50
N GLU A 215 8.20 16.37 -18.30
CA GLU A 215 9.31 16.32 -17.33
C GLU A 215 9.53 14.91 -16.77
N TYR A 216 8.48 14.13 -16.52
CA TYR A 216 8.60 12.71 -16.22
C TYR A 216 9.33 11.92 -17.31
N CYS A 217 9.02 12.22 -18.58
CA CYS A 217 9.71 11.62 -19.72
C CYS A 217 11.21 11.97 -19.74
N ARG A 218 11.57 13.24 -19.50
CA ARG A 218 12.98 13.69 -19.41
C ARG A 218 13.71 13.05 -18.24
N PHE A 219 13.08 13.02 -17.06
CA PHE A 219 13.63 12.38 -15.87
C PHE A 219 13.96 10.90 -16.15
N CYS A 220 13.06 10.17 -16.81
CA CYS A 220 13.31 8.78 -17.15
C CYS A 220 14.41 8.62 -18.21
N GLU A 221 14.50 9.50 -19.22
CA GLU A 221 15.61 9.45 -20.18
C GLU A 221 16.96 9.74 -19.52
N GLU A 222 17.05 10.78 -18.68
CA GLU A 222 18.27 11.18 -17.96
C GLU A 222 18.81 10.05 -17.07
N HIS A 223 17.92 9.35 -16.38
CA HIS A 223 18.27 8.28 -15.45
C HIS A 223 18.22 6.88 -16.06
N ASN A 224 18.04 6.76 -17.38
CA ASN A 224 17.96 5.48 -18.09
C ASN A 224 16.84 4.55 -17.57
N LEU A 225 15.69 5.11 -17.21
CA LEU A 225 14.52 4.40 -16.68
C LEU A 225 13.43 4.22 -17.76
N HIS A 226 12.56 3.24 -17.55
CA HIS A 226 11.28 3.16 -18.27
C HIS A 226 10.22 4.04 -17.60
N LEU A 227 9.24 4.52 -18.36
CA LEU A 227 8.07 5.23 -17.84
C LEU A 227 6.79 4.49 -18.22
N ILE A 228 6.01 4.11 -17.22
CA ILE A 228 4.69 3.51 -17.36
C ILE A 228 3.65 4.58 -17.00
N SER A 229 2.86 5.02 -17.97
CA SER A 229 1.71 5.92 -17.77
C SER A 229 0.43 5.09 -17.64
N ASP A 230 -0.13 5.02 -16.43
CA ASP A 230 -1.46 4.47 -16.18
C ASP A 230 -2.52 5.55 -16.41
N GLU A 231 -3.26 5.40 -17.50
CA GLU A 231 -4.26 6.36 -17.97
C GLU A 231 -5.70 5.86 -17.82
N ILE A 232 -5.93 4.90 -16.91
CA ILE A 232 -7.25 4.23 -16.76
C ILE A 232 -8.44 5.18 -16.47
N TYR A 233 -8.18 6.41 -16.02
CA TYR A 233 -9.20 7.43 -15.72
C TYR A 233 -9.29 8.55 -16.77
N ALA A 234 -8.69 8.38 -17.95
CA ALA A 234 -8.58 9.40 -19.00
C ALA A 234 -9.91 10.09 -19.36
N LEU A 235 -11.01 9.34 -19.43
CA LEU A 235 -12.33 9.86 -19.83
C LEU A 235 -13.23 10.20 -18.64
N SER A 236 -12.80 9.90 -17.41
CA SER A 236 -13.53 10.18 -16.17
C SER A 236 -13.28 11.61 -15.65
N THR A 237 -13.13 12.61 -16.51
CA THR A 237 -12.86 14.00 -16.12
C THR A 237 -14.15 14.84 -16.13
N PHE A 238 -14.25 15.82 -15.21
CA PHE A 238 -15.43 16.67 -15.11
C PHE A 238 -15.10 18.02 -14.47
N SER A 239 -15.83 19.07 -14.85
CA SER A 239 -15.85 20.36 -14.15
C SER A 239 -16.88 20.35 -13.02
N SER A 240 -16.58 21.03 -11.92
CA SER A 240 -17.47 21.13 -10.74
C SER A 240 -17.51 22.56 -10.19
N GLN A 241 -18.32 22.81 -9.15
CA GLN A 241 -18.31 24.07 -8.40
C GLN A 241 -16.97 24.31 -7.71
N ASP A 242 -16.32 23.24 -7.22
CA ASP A 242 -15.01 23.35 -6.57
C ASP A 242 -13.87 23.57 -7.58
N VAL A 243 -13.99 22.99 -8.79
CA VAL A 243 -13.00 23.08 -9.86
C VAL A 243 -13.71 23.38 -11.20
N PRO A 244 -14.09 24.65 -11.45
CA PRO A 244 -14.85 25.01 -12.65
C PRO A 244 -14.04 24.92 -13.95
N ASN A 245 -12.72 25.10 -13.86
CA ASN A 245 -11.79 24.99 -14.99
C ASN A 245 -10.70 23.97 -14.63
N PRO A 246 -11.00 22.66 -14.69
CA PRO A 246 -10.02 21.63 -14.37
C PRO A 246 -8.93 21.54 -15.42
N GLU A 247 -7.75 21.06 -15.02
CA GLU A 247 -6.69 20.70 -15.97
C GLU A 247 -7.21 19.62 -16.93
N PRO A 248 -7.18 19.85 -18.26
CA PRO A 248 -7.61 18.85 -19.21
C PRO A 248 -6.74 17.60 -19.14
N PHE A 249 -7.32 16.46 -19.47
CA PHE A 249 -6.53 15.23 -19.59
C PHE A 249 -5.59 15.33 -20.81
N HIS A 250 -4.32 15.03 -20.56
CA HIS A 250 -3.29 14.88 -21.58
C HIS A 250 -2.73 13.47 -21.53
N SER A 251 -2.81 12.73 -22.64
CA SER A 251 -2.18 11.42 -22.72
C SER A 251 -0.69 11.55 -23.00
N ILE A 252 0.11 10.64 -22.43
CA ILE A 252 1.55 10.56 -22.70
C ILE A 252 1.86 10.35 -24.19
N ILE A 253 0.97 9.71 -24.95
CA ILE A 253 1.18 9.44 -26.39
C ILE A 253 0.94 10.69 -27.26
N SER A 254 0.39 11.77 -26.69
CA SER A 254 0.22 13.06 -27.36
C SER A 254 1.52 13.88 -27.45
N LEU A 255 2.55 13.50 -26.69
CA LEU A 255 3.84 14.20 -26.66
C LEU A 255 4.68 13.93 -27.92
N ASN A 256 5.30 15.00 -28.43
CA ASN A 256 6.39 14.89 -29.39
C ASN A 256 7.71 14.55 -28.66
N LEU A 257 7.92 13.27 -28.38
CA LEU A 257 9.08 12.76 -27.62
C LEU A 257 10.42 13.11 -28.29
N ASP A 258 10.49 13.11 -29.63
CA ASP A 258 11.68 13.48 -30.39
C ASP A 258 12.11 14.93 -30.09
N SER A 259 11.15 15.85 -29.96
CA SER A 259 11.42 17.27 -29.68
C SER A 259 11.96 17.54 -28.28
N ILE A 260 11.74 16.62 -27.34
CA ILE A 260 12.25 16.71 -25.96
C ILE A 260 13.40 15.74 -25.69
N GLY A 261 13.93 15.08 -26.73
CA GLY A 261 15.11 14.21 -26.65
C GLY A 261 14.87 12.86 -25.96
N VAL A 262 13.62 12.38 -25.89
CA VAL A 262 13.25 11.16 -25.18
C VAL A 262 13.01 10.01 -26.17
N LYS A 263 13.55 8.82 -25.88
CA LYS A 263 13.35 7.64 -26.72
C LYS A 263 11.97 7.03 -26.49
N GLU A 264 11.18 6.87 -27.56
CA GLU A 264 9.86 6.24 -27.49
C GLU A 264 9.91 4.80 -26.93
N SER A 265 11.03 4.11 -27.08
CA SER A 265 11.22 2.75 -26.54
C SER A 265 11.22 2.67 -25.01
N ARG A 266 11.26 3.81 -24.30
CA ARG A 266 11.15 3.88 -22.83
C ARG A 266 9.73 4.13 -22.34
N ILE A 267 8.83 4.54 -23.23
CA ILE A 267 7.52 5.08 -22.87
C ILE A 267 6.45 4.03 -23.15
N HIS A 268 5.68 3.71 -22.11
CA HIS A 268 4.63 2.69 -22.15
C HIS A 268 3.36 3.27 -21.54
N MET A 269 2.25 3.13 -22.23
CA MET A 269 0.94 3.55 -21.72
C MET A 269 0.11 2.31 -21.42
N ILE A 270 -0.57 2.30 -20.29
CA ILE A 270 -1.60 1.32 -19.97
C ILE A 270 -2.94 2.02 -19.81
N TYR A 271 -3.99 1.39 -20.34
CA TYR A 271 -5.38 1.88 -20.27
C TYR A 271 -6.34 0.71 -20.06
N GLY A 272 -7.57 0.96 -19.61
CA GLY A 272 -8.53 -0.12 -19.43
C GLY A 272 -9.97 0.32 -19.33
N MET A 273 -10.88 -0.63 -19.55
CA MET A 273 -12.33 -0.37 -19.60
C MET A 273 -13.00 -0.37 -18.22
N SER A 274 -12.24 -0.69 -17.17
CA SER A 274 -12.82 -0.91 -15.85
C SER A 274 -13.36 0.36 -15.19
N LYS A 275 -12.83 1.54 -15.51
CA LYS A 275 -13.15 2.79 -14.78
C LYS A 275 -13.95 3.75 -15.65
N ASP A 276 -13.39 4.15 -16.78
CA ASP A 276 -14.05 5.02 -17.75
C ASP A 276 -15.32 4.41 -18.36
N PHE A 277 -15.45 3.08 -18.35
CA PHE A 277 -16.58 2.35 -18.94
C PHE A 277 -17.42 1.52 -17.94
N ASP A 278 -17.42 1.83 -16.64
CA ASP A 278 -18.28 1.15 -15.62
C ASP A 278 -18.17 -0.40 -15.57
N ALA A 279 -17.14 -0.99 -16.18
CA ALA A 279 -17.16 -2.41 -16.52
C ALA A 279 -15.97 -3.17 -15.93
N ASN A 280 -15.85 -3.11 -14.60
CA ASN A 280 -14.88 -3.90 -13.84
C ASN A 280 -14.96 -5.39 -14.21
N GLY A 281 -16.16 -5.97 -14.27
CA GLY A 281 -16.38 -7.41 -14.48
C GLY A 281 -16.04 -7.92 -15.88
N PHE A 282 -15.99 -7.05 -16.90
CA PHE A 282 -15.79 -7.49 -18.28
C PHE A 282 -14.33 -7.77 -18.61
N ARG A 283 -13.38 -7.32 -17.78
CA ARG A 283 -11.95 -7.64 -17.86
C ARG A 283 -11.30 -7.28 -19.20
N ALA A 284 -11.08 -5.98 -19.44
CA ALA A 284 -10.29 -5.50 -20.57
C ALA A 284 -9.33 -4.39 -20.14
N GLY A 285 -8.04 -4.61 -20.42
CA GLY A 285 -6.94 -3.66 -20.27
C GLY A 285 -6.05 -3.73 -21.51
N VAL A 286 -5.29 -2.68 -21.77
CA VAL A 286 -4.44 -2.55 -22.95
C VAL A 286 -3.09 -1.95 -22.56
N LEU A 287 -2.04 -2.53 -23.14
CA LEU A 287 -0.70 -1.98 -23.20
C LEU A 287 -0.49 -1.36 -24.59
N PHE A 288 -0.05 -0.11 -24.60
CA PHE A 288 0.56 0.53 -25.76
C PHE A 288 2.07 0.64 -25.53
N THR A 289 2.86 0.17 -26.50
CA THR A 289 4.31 0.36 -26.52
C THR A 289 4.85 0.39 -27.93
N ARG A 290 5.88 1.22 -28.16
CA ARG A 290 6.69 1.22 -29.40
C ARG A 290 8.04 0.55 -29.23
N ASN A 291 8.26 -0.10 -28.10
CA ASN A 291 9.42 -0.96 -27.88
C ASN A 291 9.11 -2.37 -28.41
N ASP A 292 9.66 -2.70 -29.59
CA ASP A 292 9.45 -3.98 -30.26
C ASP A 292 10.02 -5.18 -29.47
N GLU A 293 11.16 -5.00 -28.79
CA GLU A 293 11.74 -6.04 -27.93
C GLU A 293 10.85 -6.34 -26.72
N LEU A 294 10.34 -5.29 -26.06
CA LEU A 294 9.39 -5.42 -24.96
C LEU A 294 8.09 -6.07 -25.42
N PHE A 295 7.55 -5.64 -26.57
CA PHE A 295 6.32 -6.20 -27.13
C PHE A 295 6.48 -7.71 -27.36
N LYS A 296 7.58 -8.14 -27.98
CA LYS A 296 7.88 -9.55 -28.23
C LYS A 296 8.12 -10.33 -26.95
N SER A 297 8.78 -9.73 -25.97
CA SER A 297 9.00 -10.32 -24.65
C SER A 297 7.68 -10.66 -23.95
N ILE A 298 6.75 -9.71 -23.91
CA ILE A 298 5.42 -9.92 -23.31
C ILE A 298 4.56 -10.88 -24.16
N LEU A 299 4.69 -10.82 -25.49
CA LEU A 299 3.94 -11.71 -26.40
C LEU A 299 4.24 -13.19 -26.15
N ALA A 300 5.45 -13.53 -25.67
CA ALA A 300 5.82 -14.90 -25.35
C ALA A 300 5.01 -15.50 -24.19
N THR A 301 4.45 -14.66 -23.31
CA THR A 301 3.67 -15.06 -22.12
C THR A 301 2.24 -14.50 -22.11
N SER A 302 1.83 -13.77 -23.15
CA SER A 302 0.54 -13.08 -23.22
C SER A 302 -0.67 -14.02 -23.17
N ILE A 303 -0.50 -15.30 -23.54
CA ILE A 303 -1.57 -16.32 -23.50
C ILE A 303 -2.22 -16.45 -22.12
N PHE A 304 -1.48 -16.14 -21.04
CA PHE A 304 -1.98 -16.20 -19.66
C PHE A 304 -2.86 -15.03 -19.25
N MET A 305 -2.97 -13.99 -20.09
CA MET A 305 -3.73 -12.79 -19.77
C MET A 305 -4.73 -12.39 -20.84
N LEU A 306 -4.96 -13.18 -21.89
CA LEU A 306 -5.82 -12.78 -23.01
C LEU A 306 -7.22 -12.33 -22.57
N VAL A 307 -7.76 -11.32 -23.27
CA VAL A 307 -9.17 -10.96 -23.17
C VAL A 307 -10.00 -12.05 -23.83
N ALA A 308 -11.07 -12.49 -23.18
CA ALA A 308 -12.03 -13.41 -23.78
C ALA A 308 -12.59 -12.83 -25.09
N THR A 309 -12.67 -13.63 -26.15
CA THR A 309 -13.11 -13.16 -27.48
C THR A 309 -14.55 -12.59 -27.51
N PRO A 310 -15.53 -13.10 -26.72
CA PRO A 310 -16.81 -12.41 -26.52
C PRO A 310 -16.67 -11.01 -25.91
N THR A 311 -15.90 -10.86 -24.84
CA THR A 311 -15.58 -9.55 -24.23
C THR A 311 -14.95 -8.61 -25.24
N ALA A 312 -13.98 -9.11 -26.03
CA ALA A 312 -13.37 -8.34 -27.09
C ALA A 312 -14.41 -7.87 -28.11
N GLY A 313 -15.43 -8.68 -28.41
CA GLY A 313 -16.54 -8.31 -29.27
C GLY A 313 -17.45 -7.22 -28.72
N LEU A 314 -17.79 -7.27 -27.44
CA LEU A 314 -18.55 -6.23 -26.76
C LEU A 314 -17.85 -4.87 -26.91
N TRP A 315 -16.58 -4.80 -26.50
CA TRP A 315 -15.81 -3.55 -26.59
C TRP A 315 -15.58 -3.10 -28.03
N SER A 316 -15.32 -4.03 -28.95
CA SER A 316 -15.16 -3.67 -30.36
C SER A 316 -16.41 -3.05 -30.96
N ALA A 317 -17.61 -3.46 -30.51
CA ALA A 317 -18.86 -2.88 -31.01
C ALA A 317 -18.97 -1.41 -30.59
N LEU A 318 -18.85 -1.12 -29.29
CA LEU A 318 -18.97 0.24 -28.76
C LEU A 318 -17.85 1.17 -29.26
N LEU A 319 -16.59 0.70 -29.24
CA LEU A 319 -15.44 1.53 -29.64
C LEU A 319 -15.43 1.90 -31.13
N ASN A 320 -16.12 1.13 -31.99
CA ASN A 320 -16.27 1.46 -33.42
C ASN A 320 -17.52 2.32 -33.71
N ASP A 321 -18.42 2.47 -32.73
CA ASP A 321 -19.62 3.29 -32.85
C ASP A 321 -19.36 4.67 -32.23
N GLN A 322 -18.83 5.58 -33.06
CA GLN A 322 -18.39 6.90 -32.60
C GLN A 322 -19.53 7.69 -31.93
N GLY A 323 -20.75 7.62 -32.47
CA GLY A 323 -21.89 8.34 -31.92
C GLY A 323 -22.33 7.82 -30.56
N ALA A 324 -22.40 6.49 -30.41
CA ALA A 324 -22.72 5.87 -29.12
C ALA A 324 -21.62 6.12 -28.09
N LEU A 325 -20.34 6.03 -28.50
CA LEU A 325 -19.20 6.29 -27.63
C LEU A 325 -19.18 7.74 -27.13
N GLU A 326 -19.38 8.73 -28.01
CA GLU A 326 -19.44 10.14 -27.62
C GLU A 326 -20.58 10.40 -26.64
N THR A 327 -21.77 9.89 -26.95
CA THR A 327 -22.95 9.97 -26.06
C THR A 327 -22.67 9.35 -24.70
N TYR A 328 -22.03 8.18 -24.67
CA TYR A 328 -21.68 7.49 -23.43
C TYR A 328 -20.72 8.33 -22.57
N VAL A 329 -19.63 8.82 -23.16
CA VAL A 329 -18.61 9.60 -22.45
C VAL A 329 -19.21 10.88 -21.86
N GLU A 330 -19.96 11.64 -22.66
CA GLU A 330 -20.61 12.88 -22.19
C GLU A 330 -21.56 12.62 -21.02
N ARG A 331 -22.42 11.60 -21.14
CA ARG A 331 -23.35 11.22 -20.06
C ARG A 331 -22.63 10.72 -18.82
N ASN A 332 -21.55 9.95 -18.98
CA ASN A 332 -20.77 9.46 -17.85
C ASN A 332 -20.12 10.63 -17.10
N GLN A 333 -19.50 11.59 -17.80
CA GLN A 333 -18.91 12.78 -17.19
C GLN A 333 -19.94 13.65 -16.47
N GLU A 334 -21.16 13.78 -17.02
CA GLU A 334 -22.26 14.45 -16.36
C GLU A 334 -22.73 13.71 -15.10
N ALA A 335 -22.85 12.39 -15.15
CA ALA A 335 -23.23 11.58 -14.00
C ALA A 335 -22.17 11.65 -12.89
N LEU A 336 -20.89 11.57 -13.25
CA LEU A 336 -19.75 11.73 -12.33
C LEU A 336 -19.77 13.10 -11.64
N ARG A 337 -19.98 14.18 -12.41
CA ARG A 337 -20.18 15.52 -11.86
C ARG A 337 -21.33 15.54 -10.86
N GLY A 338 -22.48 14.96 -11.21
CA GLY A 338 -23.65 14.88 -10.34
C GLY A 338 -23.35 14.16 -9.02
N ALA A 339 -22.67 13.01 -9.08
CA ALA A 339 -22.26 12.26 -7.91
C ALA A 339 -21.27 13.04 -7.04
N TYR A 340 -20.27 13.69 -7.65
CA TYR A 340 -19.30 14.55 -6.96
C TYR A 340 -19.97 15.71 -6.23
N GLU A 341 -20.86 16.45 -6.90
CA GLU A 341 -21.59 17.58 -6.29
C GLU A 341 -22.48 17.13 -5.14
N HIS A 342 -23.12 15.96 -5.27
CA HIS A 342 -23.96 15.39 -4.22
C HIS A 342 -23.14 15.11 -2.95
N ILE A 343 -22.05 14.35 -3.07
CA ILE A 343 -21.24 13.97 -1.90
C ILE A 343 -20.51 15.18 -1.30
N THR A 344 -20.00 16.11 -2.11
CA THR A 344 -19.33 17.30 -1.60
C THR A 344 -20.29 18.28 -0.93
N SER A 345 -21.53 18.41 -1.44
CA SER A 345 -22.59 19.15 -0.73
C SER A 345 -22.88 18.54 0.64
N TRP A 346 -22.95 17.21 0.73
CA TRP A 346 -23.13 16.50 2.00
C TRP A 346 -21.96 16.76 2.96
N LEU A 347 -20.71 16.65 2.48
CA LEU A 347 -19.51 16.91 3.27
C LEU A 347 -19.47 18.36 3.78
N ARG A 348 -19.77 19.34 2.93
CA ARG A 348 -19.86 20.77 3.31
C ARG A 348 -20.94 21.01 4.35
N PHE A 349 -22.13 20.41 4.19
CA PHE A 349 -23.22 20.51 5.16
C PHE A 349 -22.81 20.00 6.55
N HIS A 350 -22.03 18.90 6.60
CA HIS A 350 -21.50 18.35 7.85
C HIS A 350 -20.16 18.96 8.31
N GLY A 351 -19.64 19.95 7.57
CA GLY A 351 -18.36 20.59 7.85
C GLY A 351 -17.16 19.65 7.80
N VAL A 352 -17.24 18.55 7.03
CA VAL A 352 -16.13 17.60 6.82
C VAL A 352 -15.25 18.13 5.69
N SER A 353 -13.95 18.24 5.95
CA SER A 353 -12.99 18.70 4.95
C SER A 353 -12.67 17.61 3.94
N TYR A 354 -12.35 18.01 2.71
CA TYR A 354 -11.95 17.11 1.63
C TYR A 354 -11.07 17.87 0.62
N PHE A 355 -10.38 17.14 -0.24
CA PHE A 355 -9.56 17.69 -1.30
C PHE A 355 -10.35 17.72 -2.62
N PRO A 356 -10.47 18.88 -3.29
CA PRO A 356 -11.22 18.97 -4.53
C PRO A 356 -10.64 18.12 -5.66
N SER A 357 -11.52 17.33 -6.29
CA SER A 357 -11.23 16.43 -7.41
C SER A 357 -11.98 16.91 -8.67
N ALA A 358 -11.41 16.57 -9.82
CA ALA A 358 -11.99 16.81 -11.15
C ALA A 358 -11.83 15.60 -12.09
N ALA A 359 -11.39 14.46 -11.56
CA ALA A 359 -11.16 13.26 -12.34
C ALA A 359 -11.34 11.98 -11.50
N GLY A 360 -11.74 10.90 -12.15
CA GLY A 360 -12.04 9.62 -11.52
C GLY A 360 -13.39 9.64 -10.77
N HIS A 361 -13.71 8.53 -10.11
CA HIS A 361 -14.96 8.39 -9.34
C HIS A 361 -14.63 8.16 -7.85
N PHE A 362 -13.79 9.04 -7.31
CA PHE A 362 -13.37 9.08 -5.92
C PHE A 362 -13.00 10.52 -5.52
N LEU A 363 -12.96 10.77 -4.22
CA LEU A 363 -12.43 12.01 -3.65
C LEU A 363 -11.74 11.70 -2.32
N MET A 364 -10.73 12.48 -1.98
CA MET A 364 -9.99 12.26 -0.74
C MET A 364 -10.58 13.10 0.39
N VAL A 365 -11.14 12.43 1.40
CA VAL A 365 -11.75 13.08 2.58
C VAL A 365 -10.69 13.29 3.67
N ASP A 366 -10.68 14.46 4.30
CA ASP A 366 -9.80 14.78 5.42
C ASP A 366 -10.55 14.67 6.75
N LEU A 367 -10.40 13.50 7.39
CA LEU A 367 -11.00 13.20 8.69
C LEU A 367 -10.09 13.55 9.87
N ARG A 368 -8.91 14.14 9.63
CA ARG A 368 -7.92 14.40 10.70
C ARG A 368 -8.49 15.33 11.75
N GLN A 369 -8.95 16.51 11.33
CA GLN A 369 -9.41 17.56 12.23
C GLN A 369 -10.72 17.22 12.96
N LYS A 370 -11.58 16.41 12.34
CA LYS A 370 -12.90 16.07 12.87
C LYS A 370 -12.89 14.84 13.78
N LEU A 371 -12.15 13.80 13.42
CA LEU A 371 -12.19 12.53 14.13
C LEU A 371 -10.83 12.17 14.71
N LEU A 372 -9.77 12.15 13.88
CA LEU A 372 -8.50 11.54 14.28
C LEU A 372 -7.69 12.39 15.28
N THR A 373 -7.90 13.71 15.36
CA THR A 373 -7.23 14.58 16.35
C THR A 373 -8.09 14.89 17.58
N GLN A 374 -9.38 14.60 17.53
CA GLN A 374 -10.35 14.89 18.59
C GLN A 374 -10.46 13.72 19.58
N VAL A 375 -9.33 13.35 20.19
CA VAL A 375 -9.22 12.16 21.06
C VAL A 375 -10.14 12.25 22.28
N GLU A 376 -10.29 13.42 22.89
CA GLU A 376 -11.22 13.60 24.02
C GLU A 376 -12.68 13.34 23.63
N ALA A 377 -13.07 13.77 22.43
CA ALA A 377 -14.46 13.67 21.97
C ALA A 377 -14.81 12.30 21.37
N TYR A 378 -13.88 11.69 20.62
CA TYR A 378 -14.14 10.48 19.83
C TYR A 378 -13.21 9.31 20.15
N GLY A 379 -12.23 9.50 21.03
CA GLY A 379 -11.23 8.49 21.39
C GLY A 379 -11.81 7.17 21.85
N ALA A 380 -12.69 7.24 22.85
CA ALA A 380 -13.37 6.07 23.39
C ALA A 380 -14.28 5.38 22.37
N LEU A 381 -14.89 6.14 21.46
CA LEU A 381 -15.82 5.61 20.44
C LEU A 381 -15.07 4.85 19.35
N VAL A 382 -14.03 5.49 18.80
CA VAL A 382 -13.29 5.01 17.62
C VAL A 382 -12.14 4.06 18.02
N GLY A 383 -11.76 4.04 19.30
CA GLY A 383 -10.58 3.31 19.77
C GLY A 383 -9.28 4.03 19.42
N ILE A 384 -9.29 5.37 19.49
CA ILE A 384 -8.10 6.19 19.30
C ILE A 384 -7.60 6.80 20.60
N THR A 385 -6.29 6.90 20.75
CA THR A 385 -5.63 7.43 21.95
C THR A 385 -4.57 8.47 21.57
N GLU A 386 -4.12 9.28 22.53
CA GLU A 386 -3.17 10.36 22.28
C GLU A 386 -1.79 9.86 21.81
N ASP A 387 -1.39 8.67 22.26
CA ASP A 387 -0.11 8.02 21.97
C ASP A 387 -0.03 7.39 20.57
N GLN A 388 -1.17 7.14 19.92
CA GLN A 388 -1.22 6.61 18.56
C GLN A 388 -0.81 7.64 17.52
N ASN A 389 -0.05 7.21 16.51
CA ASN A 389 0.18 8.01 15.30
C ASN A 389 -1.04 8.01 14.37
N MET A 390 -1.00 8.85 13.33
CA MET A 390 -2.12 8.99 12.40
C MET A 390 -2.49 7.68 11.68
N VAL A 391 -1.50 6.83 11.37
CA VAL A 391 -1.73 5.52 10.72
C VAL A 391 -2.51 4.58 11.63
N GLU A 392 -2.14 4.51 12.91
CA GLU A 392 -2.85 3.71 13.91
C GLU A 392 -4.26 4.24 14.15
N ARG A 393 -4.41 5.56 14.26
CA ARG A 393 -5.73 6.19 14.43
C ARG A 393 -6.64 5.94 13.23
N GLU A 394 -6.09 6.00 12.02
CA GLU A 394 -6.82 5.70 10.79
C GLU A 394 -7.25 4.23 10.72
N ARG A 395 -6.40 3.28 11.13
CA ARG A 395 -6.78 1.86 11.23
C ARG A 395 -7.90 1.64 12.24
N SER A 396 -7.82 2.27 13.41
CA SER A 396 -8.89 2.22 14.41
C SER A 396 -10.20 2.78 13.84
N LEU A 397 -10.14 3.91 13.14
CA LEU A 397 -11.31 4.47 12.46
C LEU A 397 -11.87 3.54 11.40
N GLN A 398 -11.02 2.94 10.56
CA GLN A 398 -11.46 2.00 9.54
C GLN A 398 -12.14 0.77 10.16
N ALA A 399 -11.59 0.23 11.25
CA ALA A 399 -12.19 -0.88 11.98
C ALA A 399 -13.54 -0.48 12.61
N TYR A 400 -13.62 0.71 13.20
CA TYR A 400 -14.87 1.24 13.74
C TYR A 400 -15.93 1.40 12.64
N LEU A 401 -15.59 2.05 11.52
CA LEU A 401 -16.50 2.25 10.40
C LEU A 401 -17.00 0.92 9.83
N ALA A 402 -16.10 -0.04 9.62
CA ALA A 402 -16.47 -1.33 9.04
C ALA A 402 -17.36 -2.16 9.99
N THR A 403 -17.03 -2.20 11.29
CA THR A 403 -17.70 -3.11 12.24
C THR A 403 -18.92 -2.49 12.92
N GLN A 404 -18.89 -1.19 13.24
CA GLN A 404 -19.96 -0.52 13.97
C GLN A 404 -20.87 0.28 13.04
N CYS A 405 -20.33 0.87 11.97
CA CYS A 405 -21.11 1.67 11.03
C CYS A 405 -21.49 0.91 9.75
N LYS A 406 -20.89 -0.26 9.51
CA LYS A 406 -21.03 -1.03 8.25
C LYS A 406 -20.67 -0.19 7.02
N VAL A 407 -19.68 0.69 7.15
CA VAL A 407 -19.15 1.51 6.05
C VAL A 407 -17.69 1.12 5.83
N VAL A 408 -17.35 0.79 4.60
CA VAL A 408 -15.96 0.55 4.21
C VAL A 408 -15.48 1.75 3.42
N LEU A 409 -14.42 2.40 3.90
CA LEU A 409 -13.68 3.42 3.16
C LEU A 409 -12.32 2.85 2.72
N GLY A 410 -11.82 3.33 1.58
CA GLY A 410 -10.46 3.06 1.14
C GLY A 410 -9.49 3.78 2.09
N PRO A 411 -8.41 3.13 2.57
CA PRO A 411 -7.44 3.81 3.43
C PRO A 411 -6.76 4.94 2.64
N GLY A 412 -6.61 6.11 3.27
CA GLY A 412 -5.82 7.23 2.80
C GLY A 412 -4.33 7.15 3.20
N ILE A 413 -3.89 6.04 3.81
CA ILE A 413 -2.51 5.91 4.28
C ILE A 413 -1.51 5.98 3.12
N ILE A 414 -0.79 7.10 3.12
CA ILE A 414 0.56 7.26 2.59
C ILE A 414 1.47 6.24 3.29
N ALA A 415 1.86 5.19 2.56
CA ALA A 415 2.87 4.25 3.01
C ALA A 415 4.26 4.84 2.72
N GLY A 416 4.86 5.47 3.74
CA GLY A 416 6.31 5.77 3.80
C GLY A 416 7.08 4.69 4.58
N GLY A 417 6.58 3.45 4.54
CA GLY A 417 7.05 2.34 5.37
C GLY A 417 8.35 1.73 4.85
N VAL A 418 9.46 2.42 5.05
CA VAL A 418 10.79 1.82 4.90
C VAL A 418 10.87 0.60 5.82
N GLN A 419 10.77 -0.59 5.24
CA GLN A 419 11.02 -1.84 5.92
C GLN A 419 12.44 -2.28 5.61
N SER A 420 13.18 -2.64 6.64
CA SER A 420 14.51 -3.20 6.44
C SER A 420 14.82 -4.26 7.47
N ASN A 421 15.16 -5.44 6.94
CA ASN A 421 15.77 -6.50 7.73
C ASN A 421 17.27 -6.25 7.96
N ALA A 422 17.91 -5.44 7.10
CA ALA A 422 19.33 -5.15 7.13
C ALA A 422 19.71 -4.21 8.29
N ALA A 423 18.77 -3.38 8.75
CA ALA A 423 18.96 -2.52 9.92
C ALA A 423 18.78 -3.25 11.26
N VAL A 424 18.21 -4.45 11.21
CA VAL A 424 17.89 -5.26 12.39
C VAL A 424 19.07 -6.14 12.75
N ARG A 425 19.47 -6.12 14.02
CA ARG A 425 20.38 -7.09 14.61
C ARG A 425 19.63 -8.38 14.85
N GLN A 426 19.55 -9.20 13.81
CA GLN A 426 18.68 -10.38 13.77
C GLN A 426 19.12 -11.43 14.82
N PRO A 427 18.21 -11.86 15.71
CA PRO A 427 18.44 -13.03 16.55
C PRO A 427 18.81 -14.26 15.70
N LEU A 428 19.71 -15.11 16.21
CA LEU A 428 20.11 -16.34 15.51
C LEU A 428 19.04 -17.44 15.57
N ASN A 429 18.16 -17.37 16.56
CA ASN A 429 17.09 -18.31 16.83
C ASN A 429 16.07 -17.66 17.78
N ASN A 430 15.00 -18.39 18.09
CA ASN A 430 13.91 -17.98 18.98
C ASN A 430 14.10 -18.47 20.44
N THR A 431 15.33 -18.78 20.87
CA THR A 431 15.59 -19.18 22.26
C THR A 431 15.42 -17.97 23.17
N PRO A 432 14.62 -18.06 24.25
CA PRO A 432 14.40 -16.94 25.14
C PRO A 432 15.64 -16.62 25.98
N VAL A 433 15.79 -15.35 26.36
CA VAL A 433 16.70 -14.92 27.41
C VAL A 433 15.97 -15.02 28.75
N GLU A 434 16.49 -15.81 29.70
CA GLU A 434 15.80 -16.05 30.99
C GLU A 434 16.38 -15.22 32.14
N ALA A 435 17.68 -14.90 32.08
CA ALA A 435 18.36 -14.17 33.14
C ALA A 435 18.33 -12.64 32.90
N VAL A 436 17.63 -11.90 33.78
CA VAL A 436 17.47 -10.44 33.69
C VAL A 436 18.79 -9.64 33.78
N ASN A 437 19.86 -10.26 34.29
CA ASN A 437 21.20 -9.68 34.40
C ASN A 437 22.13 -10.11 33.24
N SER A 438 21.64 -10.88 32.28
CA SER A 438 22.43 -11.33 31.12
C SER A 438 22.75 -10.18 30.18
N GLN A 439 23.93 -10.22 29.57
CA GLN A 439 24.28 -9.29 28.48
C GLN A 439 23.38 -9.48 27.24
N ALA A 440 22.79 -10.67 27.07
CA ALA A 440 21.83 -10.92 26.01
C ALA A 440 20.55 -10.06 26.14
N MET A 441 20.31 -9.44 27.30
CA MET A 441 19.22 -8.48 27.48
C MET A 441 19.34 -7.24 26.59
N LEU A 442 20.54 -6.90 26.12
CA LEU A 442 20.79 -5.77 25.24
C LEU A 442 20.11 -5.96 23.88
N CYS A 443 20.66 -6.81 23.03
CA CYS A 443 20.20 -7.05 21.67
C CYS A 443 20.18 -8.55 21.32
N ASN A 444 19.80 -9.40 22.28
CA ASN A 444 19.81 -10.86 22.18
C ASN A 444 21.23 -11.47 22.24
N ASN A 445 21.32 -12.80 22.29
CA ASN A 445 22.55 -13.56 22.41
C ASN A 445 23.26 -13.68 21.05
N ASN A 446 24.34 -12.91 20.87
CA ASN A 446 25.15 -12.88 19.64
C ASN A 446 24.32 -12.76 18.35
N PRO A 447 23.50 -11.70 18.20
CA PRO A 447 22.71 -11.50 16.98
C PRO A 447 23.62 -11.32 15.76
N ARG A 448 23.07 -11.55 14.56
CA ARG A 448 23.74 -11.11 13.32
C ARG A 448 23.87 -9.59 13.33
N GLY A 449 25.01 -9.08 12.88
CA GLY A 449 25.21 -7.64 12.71
C GLY A 449 24.24 -7.07 11.69
N ALA A 450 23.76 -5.85 11.95
CA ALA A 450 23.03 -5.06 10.97
C ALA A 450 24.01 -4.41 10.00
N SER A 451 23.66 -4.37 8.71
CA SER A 451 24.49 -3.80 7.64
C SER A 451 24.12 -2.36 7.26
N GLU A 452 23.07 -1.81 7.88
CA GLU A 452 22.65 -0.43 7.66
C GLU A 452 22.10 0.22 8.94
N THR A 453 21.88 1.54 8.85
CA THR A 453 21.20 2.36 9.85
C THR A 453 20.13 3.16 9.13
N ILE A 454 18.86 3.07 9.57
CA ILE A 454 17.74 3.75 8.90
C ILE A 454 17.55 5.14 9.48
N SER A 455 17.47 6.16 8.61
CA SER A 455 17.05 7.49 9.04
C SER A 455 15.53 7.54 9.26
N VAL A 456 15.11 7.98 10.45
CA VAL A 456 13.71 8.14 10.83
C VAL A 456 13.52 9.51 11.47
N SER A 457 12.45 10.23 11.14
CA SER A 457 12.21 11.53 11.75
C SER A 457 11.57 11.39 13.13
N ALA A 458 11.95 12.24 14.08
CA ALA A 458 11.20 12.34 15.33
C ALA A 458 9.71 12.67 15.02
N GLY A 459 8.79 11.99 15.69
CA GLY A 459 7.37 12.02 15.39
C GLY A 459 6.91 11.03 14.31
N SER A 460 7.80 10.27 13.68
CA SER A 460 7.43 9.18 12.76
C SER A 460 7.12 7.88 13.51
N THR A 461 6.35 7.01 12.86
CA THR A 461 6.11 5.64 13.33
C THR A 461 7.35 4.78 13.12
N VAL A 462 7.70 4.00 14.14
CA VAL A 462 8.72 2.95 14.08
C VAL A 462 8.19 1.69 14.74
N GLY A 463 8.77 0.54 14.42
CA GLY A 463 8.34 -0.72 15.02
C GLY A 463 9.04 -1.91 14.42
N PHE A 464 8.67 -3.08 14.91
CA PHE A 464 9.16 -4.36 14.40
C PHE A 464 7.99 -5.15 13.83
N LYS A 465 8.15 -5.58 12.57
CA LYS A 465 7.39 -6.70 12.04
C LYS A 465 8.00 -7.98 12.61
N LEU A 466 7.18 -8.83 13.18
CA LEU A 466 7.62 -10.05 13.84
C LEU A 466 7.67 -11.19 12.82
N ASP A 467 8.61 -12.11 13.00
CA ASP A 467 8.73 -13.33 12.20
C ASP A 467 7.58 -14.32 12.45
N ASN A 468 6.96 -14.22 13.63
CA ASN A 468 5.76 -14.93 14.00
C ASN A 468 4.84 -14.05 14.85
N THR A 469 3.57 -14.41 14.90
CA THR A 469 2.57 -13.78 15.76
C THR A 469 2.90 -14.07 17.24
N LEU A 470 2.69 -13.09 18.13
CA LEU A 470 2.89 -13.27 19.57
C LEU A 470 1.84 -14.21 20.17
N TYR A 471 2.25 -15.43 20.51
CA TYR A 471 1.41 -16.43 21.18
C TYR A 471 1.78 -16.66 22.65
N HIS A 472 2.98 -16.26 23.08
CA HIS A 472 3.36 -16.29 24.49
C HIS A 472 2.65 -15.16 25.25
N GLN A 473 1.85 -15.52 26.26
CA GLN A 473 1.12 -14.55 27.07
C GLN A 473 2.08 -13.69 27.89
N GLY A 474 2.04 -12.38 27.70
CA GLY A 474 2.77 -11.41 28.53
C GLY A 474 3.00 -10.06 27.83
N PRO A 475 3.58 -9.06 28.50
CA PRO A 475 3.68 -7.70 27.98
C PRO A 475 4.75 -7.56 26.89
N ALA A 476 4.78 -6.39 26.26
CA ALA A 476 5.87 -5.97 25.38
C ALA A 476 6.24 -4.51 25.62
N ALA A 477 7.45 -4.11 25.21
CA ALA A 477 7.90 -2.72 25.28
C ALA A 477 8.90 -2.38 24.17
N ILE A 478 8.97 -1.11 23.82
CA ILE A 478 9.97 -0.56 22.89
C ILE A 478 10.79 0.52 23.62
N TYR A 479 12.10 0.49 23.41
CA TYR A 479 13.08 1.40 23.99
C TYR A 479 13.93 2.05 22.91
N LEU A 480 14.38 3.26 23.19
CA LEU A 480 15.46 3.93 22.46
C LEU A 480 16.70 3.99 23.35
N GLY A 481 17.81 3.48 22.83
CA GLY A 481 19.14 3.61 23.41
C GLY A 481 19.93 4.67 22.67
N GLN A 482 20.22 5.80 23.31
CA GLN A 482 20.98 6.87 22.65
C GLN A 482 22.46 6.46 22.54
N VAL A 483 22.99 6.46 21.32
CA VAL A 483 24.41 6.14 21.09
C VAL A 483 25.29 7.22 21.74
N PRO A 484 26.29 6.83 22.56
CA PRO A 484 27.21 7.79 23.16
C PRO A 484 27.99 8.59 22.11
N GLY A 485 28.30 9.85 22.43
CA GLY A 485 29.08 10.71 21.54
C GLY A 485 30.41 10.08 21.12
N GLY A 486 30.73 10.15 19.83
CA GLY A 486 31.93 9.55 19.24
C GLY A 486 31.79 8.07 18.87
N GLN A 487 30.61 7.45 19.05
CA GLN A 487 30.30 6.11 18.56
C GLN A 487 29.21 6.17 17.48
N ALA A 488 29.06 5.08 16.72
CA ALA A 488 27.98 4.89 15.77
C ALA A 488 27.04 3.77 16.23
N ALA A 489 25.78 3.80 15.77
CA ALA A 489 24.84 2.71 16.05
C ALA A 489 25.40 1.34 15.64
N ALA A 490 26.17 1.27 14.56
CA ALA A 490 26.80 0.03 14.06
C ALA A 490 27.77 -0.63 15.05
N SER A 491 28.52 0.15 15.82
CA SER A 491 29.59 -0.36 16.69
C SER A 491 29.20 -0.44 18.16
N TRP A 492 28.16 0.28 18.59
CA TRP A 492 27.76 0.30 19.98
C TRP A 492 26.92 -0.94 20.34
N ASN A 493 27.29 -1.63 21.42
CA ASN A 493 26.60 -2.85 21.88
C ASN A 493 25.34 -2.55 22.72
N GLY A 494 25.11 -1.28 23.08
CA GLY A 494 23.98 -0.87 23.90
C GLY A 494 24.28 -0.80 25.41
N ALA A 495 25.49 -1.11 25.87
CA ALA A 495 25.79 -1.12 27.30
C ALA A 495 25.78 0.28 27.92
N GLY A 496 25.39 0.36 29.20
CA GLY A 496 25.37 1.57 30.00
C GLY A 496 23.98 2.20 30.17
N SER A 497 23.94 3.33 30.90
CA SER A 497 22.69 4.05 31.17
C SER A 497 22.30 4.95 30.01
N ALA A 498 21.74 4.35 28.97
CA ALA A 498 21.45 5.02 27.69
C ALA A 498 20.01 4.83 27.21
N TRP A 499 19.23 3.96 27.86
CA TRP A 499 17.94 3.50 27.38
C TRP A 499 16.78 4.21 28.03
N PHE A 500 15.75 4.53 27.27
CA PHE A 500 14.47 5.00 27.78
C PHE A 500 13.33 4.32 27.02
N LYS A 501 12.24 4.03 27.72
CA LYS A 501 11.07 3.35 27.17
C LYS A 501 10.21 4.36 26.41
N ILE A 502 9.78 4.03 25.20
CA ILE A 502 8.90 4.87 24.38
C ILE A 502 7.53 4.24 24.11
N ALA A 503 7.36 2.95 24.40
CA ALA A 503 6.06 2.28 24.33
C ALA A 503 6.00 1.05 25.23
N GLU A 504 4.79 0.69 25.66
CA GLU A 504 4.49 -0.59 26.29
C GLU A 504 3.09 -1.10 25.98
N TRP A 505 2.94 -2.42 26.03
CA TRP A 505 1.67 -3.14 25.92
C TRP A 505 1.47 -3.97 27.18
N GLY A 506 0.44 -3.63 27.94
CA GLY A 506 0.08 -4.29 29.19
C GLY A 506 -1.04 -5.32 29.03
N ALA A 507 -1.82 -5.50 30.09
CA ALA A 507 -2.99 -6.36 30.11
C ALA A 507 -4.28 -5.54 30.26
N ARG A 508 -5.36 -6.05 29.68
CA ARG A 508 -6.74 -5.67 30.02
C ARG A 508 -7.28 -6.61 31.10
N PHE A 509 -8.26 -6.15 31.86
CA PHE A 509 -8.92 -6.90 32.93
C PHE A 509 -10.40 -7.04 32.60
N ASN A 510 -11.01 -8.15 33.02
CA ASN A 510 -12.42 -8.51 32.78
C ASN A 510 -12.79 -8.71 31.29
N PRO A 511 -12.28 -9.77 30.63
CA PRO A 511 -11.40 -10.82 31.14
C PRO A 511 -9.92 -10.39 31.16
N PHE A 512 -9.12 -11.01 32.04
CA PHE A 512 -7.67 -10.80 32.05
C PHE A 512 -7.04 -11.30 30.76
N GLN A 513 -6.37 -10.42 30.01
CA GLN A 513 -5.69 -10.78 28.78
C GLN A 513 -4.59 -9.77 28.44
N PHE A 514 -3.42 -10.25 28.01
CA PHE A 514 -2.40 -9.37 27.48
C PHE A 514 -2.80 -8.83 26.11
N THR A 515 -2.59 -7.52 25.92
CA THR A 515 -2.94 -6.81 24.68
C THR A 515 -2.02 -7.15 23.51
N THR A 516 -0.91 -7.82 23.77
CA THR A 516 0.06 -8.32 22.79
C THR A 516 -0.39 -9.58 22.08
N GLN A 517 -1.40 -10.29 22.62
CA GLN A 517 -1.78 -11.59 22.08
C GLN A 517 -2.27 -11.46 20.64
N ASN A 518 -1.74 -12.33 19.78
CA ASN A 518 -2.03 -12.38 18.36
C ASN A 518 -1.55 -11.18 17.53
N LEU A 519 -0.70 -10.31 18.08
CA LEU A 519 -0.05 -9.26 17.29
C LEU A 519 1.12 -9.83 16.48
N SER A 520 1.22 -9.44 15.21
CA SER A 520 2.34 -9.75 14.31
C SER A 520 3.27 -8.55 14.06
N GLN A 521 2.98 -7.42 14.71
CA GLN A 521 3.76 -6.20 14.66
C GLN A 521 3.58 -5.44 15.98
N LEU A 522 4.66 -4.79 16.43
CA LEU A 522 4.62 -3.82 17.52
C LEU A 522 5.20 -2.50 17.00
N SER A 523 4.39 -1.45 16.99
CA SER A 523 4.76 -0.13 16.49
C SER A 523 4.45 0.97 17.50
N THR A 524 5.19 2.06 17.41
CA THR A 524 4.97 3.25 18.21
C THR A 524 5.51 4.47 17.48
N THR A 525 5.29 5.65 18.04
CA THR A 525 5.79 6.92 17.51
C THR A 525 7.04 7.32 18.27
N ILE A 526 8.10 7.73 17.56
CA ILE A 526 9.24 8.35 18.22
C ILE A 526 8.77 9.70 18.81
N PRO A 527 8.90 9.97 20.11
CA PRO A 527 8.50 11.26 20.67
C PRO A 527 9.18 12.43 19.94
N ARG A 528 8.44 13.49 19.60
CA ARG A 528 8.96 14.63 18.80
C ARG A 528 10.17 15.31 19.45
N ASN A 529 10.22 15.33 20.78
CA ASN A 529 11.32 15.92 21.53
C ASN A 529 12.54 15.01 21.65
N THR A 530 12.51 13.79 21.09
CA THR A 530 13.68 12.90 21.06
C THR A 530 14.84 13.63 20.39
N PRO A 531 16.03 13.75 21.01
CA PRO A 531 17.17 14.37 20.37
C PRO A 531 17.52 13.72 19.04
N SER A 532 17.97 14.52 18.08
CA SER A 532 18.53 13.96 16.85
C SER A 532 19.84 13.22 17.15
N GLY A 533 20.10 12.14 16.43
CA GLY A 533 21.33 11.35 16.58
C GLY A 533 21.12 9.86 16.31
N ASP A 534 22.16 9.08 16.53
CA ASP A 534 22.10 7.63 16.38
C ASP A 534 21.49 6.95 17.61
N TYR A 535 20.66 5.94 17.36
CA TYR A 535 20.00 5.14 18.39
C TYR A 535 20.02 3.66 18.05
N LEU A 536 19.99 2.83 19.09
CA LEU A 536 19.45 1.48 18.99
C LEU A 536 17.98 1.52 19.38
N LEU A 537 17.10 1.10 18.47
CA LEU A 537 15.70 0.82 18.77
C LEU A 537 15.61 -0.62 19.25
N ARG A 538 15.14 -0.87 20.47
CA ARG A 538 15.05 -2.21 21.05
C ARG A 538 13.60 -2.58 21.32
N ILE A 539 13.22 -3.78 20.91
CA ILE A 539 11.95 -4.40 21.25
C ILE A 539 12.16 -5.53 22.25
N GLU A 540 11.23 -5.66 23.20
CA GLU A 540 11.14 -6.85 24.05
C GLU A 540 9.69 -7.34 24.16
N GLN A 541 9.53 -8.66 24.16
CA GLN A 541 8.32 -9.33 24.61
C GLN A 541 8.69 -10.27 25.76
N ILE A 542 7.89 -10.24 26.84
CA ILE A 542 8.12 -11.05 28.03
C ILE A 542 7.05 -12.14 28.08
N GLY A 543 7.40 -13.39 27.81
CA GLY A 543 6.54 -14.54 28.01
C GLY A 543 6.42 -14.91 29.48
N LEU A 544 5.20 -14.88 30.01
CA LEU A 544 4.83 -15.20 31.41
C LEU A 544 3.97 -16.47 31.54
N HIS A 545 3.83 -17.22 30.44
CA HIS A 545 3.08 -18.47 30.38
C HIS A 545 3.67 -19.61 31.24
N VAL A 546 4.91 -19.49 31.70
CA VAL A 546 5.49 -20.37 32.73
C VAL A 546 5.62 -19.57 34.02
N ALA A 547 4.79 -19.90 35.01
CA ALA A 547 4.77 -19.19 36.29
C ALA A 547 6.16 -19.17 36.95
N GLY A 548 6.63 -17.97 37.30
CA GLY A 548 7.94 -17.77 37.94
C GLY A 548 9.16 -17.96 37.04
N LYS A 549 8.99 -18.18 35.73
CA LYS A 549 10.09 -18.34 34.76
C LYS A 549 9.85 -17.43 33.54
N PRO A 550 10.04 -16.10 33.70
CA PRO A 550 9.85 -15.17 32.59
C PRO A 550 10.83 -15.46 31.45
N GLN A 551 10.35 -15.31 30.22
CA GLN A 551 11.12 -15.54 29.00
C GLN A 551 11.16 -14.27 28.16
N TYR A 552 12.35 -13.73 27.90
CA TYR A 552 12.49 -12.52 27.10
C TYR A 552 12.82 -12.84 25.65
N TYR A 553 12.06 -12.25 24.73
CA TYR A 553 12.29 -12.28 23.29
C TYR A 553 12.66 -10.87 22.86
N ILE A 554 13.90 -10.69 22.39
CA ILE A 554 14.52 -9.37 22.21
C ILE A 554 15.08 -9.25 20.80
N SER A 555 14.93 -8.08 20.21
CA SER A 555 15.62 -7.68 18.99
C SER A 555 15.98 -6.19 19.04
N CYS A 556 16.98 -5.80 18.25
CA CYS A 556 17.38 -4.40 18.11
C CYS A 556 17.45 -4.01 16.64
N ALA A 557 17.22 -2.74 16.34
CA ALA A 557 17.48 -2.12 15.06
C ALA A 557 18.34 -0.86 15.22
N GLN A 558 19.11 -0.53 14.19
CA GLN A 558 19.95 0.66 14.13
C GLN A 558 19.21 1.76 13.39
N ILE A 559 19.00 2.90 14.04
CA ILE A 559 18.32 4.04 13.44
C ILE A 559 19.07 5.35 13.71
N THR A 560 18.91 6.33 12.84
CA THR A 560 19.31 7.72 13.05
C THR A 560 18.04 8.55 13.16
N VAL A 561 17.80 9.15 14.32
CA VAL A 561 16.67 10.05 14.53
C VAL A 561 17.03 11.44 13.97
N THR A 562 16.18 11.97 13.10
CA THR A 562 16.33 13.29 12.47
C THR A 562 15.19 14.23 12.86
N GLY A 563 15.41 15.56 12.80
CA GLY A 563 14.34 16.54 13.10
C GLY A 563 13.85 16.50 14.55
N GLY A 564 14.66 15.96 15.46
CA GLY A 564 14.37 15.81 16.88
C GLY A 564 14.58 17.08 17.72
N GLY A 565 13.93 17.14 18.88
CA GLY A 565 14.01 18.27 19.82
C GLY A 565 15.18 18.19 20.83
N SER A 566 15.03 18.88 21.97
CA SER A 566 16.04 18.95 23.04
C SER A 566 15.63 18.19 24.31
N GLY A 567 14.83 17.13 24.18
CA GLY A 567 14.33 16.34 25.30
C GLY A 567 15.44 15.61 26.05
N ASN A 568 15.26 15.43 27.36
CA ASN A 568 16.19 14.69 28.21
C ASN A 568 15.45 13.56 28.95
N PRO A 569 15.22 12.42 28.28
CA PRO A 569 14.48 11.32 28.88
C PRO A 569 15.23 10.70 30.07
N PRO A 570 14.52 10.19 31.09
CA PRO A 570 15.14 9.43 32.17
C PRO A 570 15.72 8.12 31.62
N LYS A 571 17.03 7.96 31.74
CA LYS A 571 17.77 6.81 31.18
C LYS A 571 17.99 5.72 32.24
N VAL A 572 17.91 4.47 31.79
CA VAL A 572 18.21 3.26 32.55
C VAL A 572 19.30 2.44 31.87
N SER A 573 19.91 1.52 32.63
CA SER A 573 20.86 0.54 32.09
C SER A 573 20.16 -0.76 31.71
N ILE A 574 20.57 -1.35 30.59
CA ILE A 574 20.18 -2.71 30.21
C ILE A 574 21.47 -3.54 30.07
N PRO A 575 21.60 -4.71 30.72
CA PRO A 575 20.73 -5.20 31.80
C PRO A 575 20.75 -4.27 33.04
N GLY A 576 19.77 -4.40 33.93
CA GLY A 576 19.72 -3.70 35.21
C GLY A 576 18.49 -2.82 35.46
N TYR A 577 17.67 -2.57 34.44
CA TYR A 577 16.45 -1.77 34.57
C TYR A 577 15.31 -2.47 35.33
N VAL A 578 15.41 -3.80 35.52
CA VAL A 578 14.40 -4.63 36.18
C VAL A 578 15.09 -5.64 37.11
N SER A 579 14.49 -5.87 38.29
CA SER A 579 14.94 -6.88 39.24
C SER A 579 14.35 -8.25 38.90
N ALA A 580 15.07 -9.34 39.20
CA ALA A 580 14.53 -10.70 39.07
C ALA A 580 13.30 -10.93 39.99
N SER A 581 13.17 -10.12 41.04
CA SER A 581 12.06 -10.15 41.99
C SER A 581 10.92 -9.17 41.63
N ASP A 582 10.93 -8.57 40.44
CA ASP A 582 9.88 -7.64 40.03
C ASP A 582 8.50 -8.34 40.03
N PRO A 583 7.46 -7.77 40.68
CA PRO A 583 6.14 -8.39 40.74
C PRO A 583 5.53 -8.68 39.37
N GLY A 584 5.82 -7.85 38.36
CA GLY A 584 5.35 -8.03 36.99
C GLY A 584 6.01 -9.22 36.27
N LEU A 585 7.13 -9.72 36.77
CA LEU A 585 7.81 -10.94 36.30
C LEU A 585 7.41 -12.18 37.10
N ALA A 586 7.13 -12.01 38.40
CA ALA A 586 6.76 -13.10 39.31
C ALA A 586 5.26 -13.46 39.27
N VAL A 587 4.44 -12.71 38.53
CA VAL A 587 2.99 -12.91 38.47
C VAL A 587 2.61 -14.32 37.98
N ASN A 588 1.63 -14.94 38.64
CA ASN A 588 0.95 -16.13 38.13
C ASN A 588 -0.29 -15.68 37.34
N ILE A 589 -0.29 -15.90 36.03
CA ILE A 589 -1.35 -15.43 35.14
C ILE A 589 -2.57 -16.35 35.09
N TYR A 590 -2.50 -17.53 35.73
CA TYR A 590 -3.55 -18.56 35.69
C TYR A 590 -4.38 -18.60 36.97
N ASN A 591 -3.74 -18.53 38.15
CA ASN A 591 -4.47 -18.63 39.42
C ASN A 591 -3.69 -18.01 40.61
N PRO A 592 -4.29 -17.08 41.38
CA PRO A 592 -5.53 -16.36 41.03
C PRO A 592 -5.32 -15.52 39.77
N VAL A 593 -6.35 -15.40 38.93
CA VAL A 593 -6.29 -14.56 37.73
C VAL A 593 -6.02 -13.11 38.14
N PRO A 594 -5.00 -12.43 37.59
CA PRO A 594 -4.66 -11.08 38.00
C PRO A 594 -5.80 -10.09 37.72
N THR A 595 -6.08 -9.23 38.71
CA THR A 595 -7.03 -8.10 38.58
C THR A 595 -6.32 -6.77 38.32
N SER A 596 -4.99 -6.77 38.39
CA SER A 596 -4.11 -5.66 38.01
C SER A 596 -2.78 -6.21 37.51
N TYR A 597 -2.08 -5.44 36.69
CA TYR A 597 -0.77 -5.78 36.13
C TYR A 597 -0.02 -4.50 35.78
N THR A 598 1.25 -4.43 36.15
CA THR A 598 2.16 -3.33 35.78
C THR A 598 3.26 -3.90 34.90
N VAL A 599 3.49 -3.27 33.74
CA VAL A 599 4.57 -3.68 32.85
C VAL A 599 5.91 -3.39 33.54
N PRO A 600 6.85 -4.36 33.63
CA PRO A 600 8.14 -4.13 34.26
C PRO A 600 8.95 -3.01 33.60
N GLY A 601 9.82 -2.38 34.40
CA GLY A 601 10.79 -1.37 33.94
C GLY A 601 10.34 0.09 34.10
N PRO A 602 11.06 1.05 33.47
CA PRO A 602 10.76 2.48 33.62
C PRO A 602 9.43 2.84 32.98
N ARG A 603 8.87 4.00 33.34
CA ARG A 603 7.68 4.56 32.67
C ARG A 603 8.00 4.92 31.22
N VAL A 604 6.98 4.86 30.36
CA VAL A 604 7.04 5.38 28.99
C VAL A 604 7.32 6.88 29.03
N TRP A 605 8.32 7.32 28.27
CA TRP A 605 8.60 8.72 28.02
C TRP A 605 7.89 9.16 26.74
N THR A 606 7.05 10.18 26.84
CA THR A 606 6.17 10.64 25.76
C THR A 606 6.68 11.89 25.03
N GLY A 607 7.84 12.42 25.42
CA GLY A 607 8.44 13.64 24.83
C GLY A 607 8.56 14.80 25.80
#